data_AF-A0A016WVD9-F1
#
_entry.id   AF-A0A016WVD9-F1
#
_cell.length_a   1.000
_cell.length_b   1.000
_cell.length_c   1.000
_cell.angle_alpha   90.00
_cell.angle_beta   90.00
_cell.angle_gamma   90.00
#
_symmetry.space_group_name_H-M   'P 1'
#
loop_
_entity.id
_entity.type
_entity.pdbx_description
1 polymer ?
#
loop_
_entity_poly.entity_id
_entity_poly.type
_entity_poly.pdbx_seq_one_letter_code
_entity_poly.pdbx_strand_id
1 'polypeptide(L)'
;MPSQPEATHFIKSLTSPVEYSAGNTMERVRFNAGQLQNDLTGKLIQFVNAKVLRDGKITWDHLWVRDGKIIDGAAVFYDEKREADIQIDCEGHILSPGFIDIQINGGFGVDFSTLPSSDTEYQRGVETVSKKLLSHGVTSFVPTVITSPPEVYARVSYEVQSQL
;
A
#
# COMPACT_ATOMS: atom_id res chain seq x y z
N MET A 1 -4.80 -41.80 -7.39
CA MET A 1 -4.82 -40.42 -6.86
C MET A 1 -5.50 -39.55 -7.90
N PRO A 2 -6.57 -38.80 -7.60
CA PRO A 2 -7.19 -37.96 -8.61
C PRO A 2 -6.27 -36.77 -8.91
N SER A 3 -5.95 -36.60 -10.18
CA SER A 3 -5.19 -35.48 -10.75
C SER A 3 -5.90 -34.16 -10.49
N GLN A 4 -5.16 -33.16 -10.00
CA GLN A 4 -5.66 -31.79 -9.89
C GLN A 4 -6.08 -31.28 -11.28
N PRO A 5 -7.22 -30.58 -11.42
CA PRO A 5 -7.59 -29.99 -12.70
C PRO A 5 -6.68 -28.80 -13.00
N GLU A 6 -6.17 -28.77 -14.23
CA GLU A 6 -5.30 -27.69 -14.73
C GLU A 6 -6.00 -26.32 -14.67
N ALA A 7 -5.27 -25.31 -14.20
CA ALA A 7 -5.68 -23.91 -14.12
C ALA A 7 -6.13 -23.29 -15.47
N THR A 8 -5.87 -23.98 -16.58
CA THR A 8 -6.24 -23.59 -17.93
C THR A 8 -7.75 -23.53 -18.17
N HIS A 9 -8.57 -24.26 -17.39
CA HIS A 9 -10.02 -24.28 -17.58
C HIS A 9 -10.76 -23.10 -16.91
N PHE A 10 -10.16 -22.42 -15.94
CA PHE A 10 -10.79 -21.29 -15.25
C PHE A 10 -10.80 -20.01 -16.10
N ILE A 11 -9.80 -19.83 -16.97
CA ILE A 11 -9.67 -18.63 -17.81
C ILE A 11 -10.75 -18.59 -18.92
N LYS A 12 -11.26 -19.73 -19.37
CA LYS A 12 -12.32 -19.78 -20.41
C LYS A 12 -13.72 -19.41 -19.91
N SER A 13 -13.95 -19.39 -18.60
CA SER A 13 -15.27 -19.06 -18.03
C SER A 13 -15.54 -17.56 -17.91
N LEU A 14 -14.54 -16.70 -18.14
CA LEU A 14 -14.66 -15.25 -18.01
C LEU A 14 -14.97 -14.53 -19.34
N THR A 15 -15.21 -15.28 -20.43
CA THR A 15 -15.47 -14.71 -21.77
C THR A 15 -16.95 -14.63 -22.15
N SER A 16 -17.88 -14.82 -21.21
CA SER A 16 -19.28 -14.46 -21.46
C SER A 16 -19.39 -12.92 -21.41
N PRO A 17 -19.84 -12.26 -22.48
CA PRO A 17 -19.95 -10.80 -22.49
C PRO A 17 -21.03 -10.38 -21.49
N VAL A 18 -20.60 -9.79 -20.38
CA VAL A 18 -21.48 -9.02 -19.49
C VAL A 18 -21.60 -7.64 -20.14
N GLU A 19 -22.81 -7.22 -20.50
CA GLU A 19 -23.05 -5.87 -21.01
C GLU A 19 -22.87 -4.85 -19.88
N TYR A 20 -21.76 -4.10 -19.92
CA TYR A 20 -21.43 -3.05 -18.95
C TYR A 20 -21.93 -1.69 -19.41
N SER A 21 -22.35 -0.82 -18.47
CA SER A 21 -22.81 0.53 -18.80
C SER A 21 -21.67 1.39 -19.35
N ALA A 22 -21.89 2.05 -20.49
CA ALA A 22 -20.94 2.96 -21.11
C ALA A 22 -20.55 4.12 -20.18
N GLY A 23 -19.33 4.09 -19.64
CA GLY A 23 -18.78 5.16 -18.83
C GLY A 23 -17.32 4.91 -18.50
N ASN A 24 -16.42 5.62 -19.21
CA ASN A 24 -14.96 5.54 -19.20
C ASN A 24 -14.34 4.21 -19.65
N THR A 25 -13.47 4.29 -20.66
CA THR A 25 -12.57 3.21 -21.05
C THR A 25 -11.58 2.95 -19.91
N MET A 26 -11.50 1.70 -19.43
CA MET A 26 -10.50 1.26 -18.47
C MET A 26 -9.07 1.60 -18.95
N GLU A 27 -8.27 2.23 -18.10
CA GLU A 27 -6.87 2.54 -18.38
C GLU A 27 -5.96 1.41 -17.86
N ARG A 28 -5.12 0.82 -18.72
CA ARG A 28 -4.11 -0.16 -18.30
C ARG A 28 -2.73 0.46 -18.26
N VAL A 29 -2.07 0.38 -17.09
CA VAL A 29 -0.76 0.96 -16.84
C VAL A 29 0.18 -0.03 -16.15
N ARG A 30 1.49 0.23 -16.19
CA ARG A 30 2.48 -0.51 -15.38
C ARG A 30 2.47 0.01 -13.94
N PHE A 31 2.90 -0.82 -12.98
CA PHE A 31 2.97 -0.45 -11.56
C PHE A 31 3.85 0.79 -11.24
N ASN A 32 4.78 1.15 -12.12
CA ASN A 32 5.67 2.30 -11.98
C ASN A 32 5.30 3.47 -12.91
N ALA A 33 4.09 3.47 -13.48
CA ALA A 33 3.63 4.52 -14.37
C ALA A 33 3.39 5.84 -13.62
N GLY A 34 3.79 6.97 -14.23
CA GLY A 34 3.64 8.30 -13.62
C GLY A 34 2.19 8.72 -13.38
N GLN A 35 1.24 8.16 -14.14
CA GLN A 35 -0.20 8.39 -13.98
C GLN A 35 -0.73 8.00 -12.60
N LEU A 36 -0.04 7.07 -11.91
CA LEU A 36 -0.41 6.65 -10.56
C LEU A 36 -0.10 7.71 -9.49
N GLN A 37 0.58 8.81 -9.86
CA GLN A 37 0.76 9.98 -8.98
C GLN A 37 -0.35 11.03 -9.10
N ASN A 38 -1.31 10.83 -10.01
CA ASN A 38 -2.47 11.72 -10.14
C ASN A 38 -3.45 11.50 -8.97
N ASP A 39 -4.46 12.37 -8.86
CA ASP A 39 -5.57 12.13 -7.94
C ASP A 39 -6.37 10.90 -8.38
N LEU A 40 -6.41 9.89 -7.50
CA LEU A 40 -7.10 8.62 -7.71
C LEU A 40 -8.40 8.51 -6.90
N THR A 41 -8.86 9.61 -6.30
CA THR A 41 -10.10 9.64 -5.50
C THR A 41 -11.30 9.15 -6.32
N GLY A 42 -12.09 8.25 -5.75
CA GLY A 42 -13.26 7.63 -6.37
C GLY A 42 -12.95 6.58 -7.44
N LYS A 43 -11.67 6.35 -7.78
CA LYS A 43 -11.27 5.36 -8.78
C LYS A 43 -11.30 3.95 -8.20
N LEU A 44 -11.87 3.03 -8.96
CA LEU A 44 -11.76 1.59 -8.76
C LEU A 44 -10.49 1.09 -9.47
N ILE A 45 -9.54 0.61 -8.69
CA ILE A 45 -8.22 0.18 -9.16
C ILE A 45 -8.11 -1.33 -8.99
N GLN A 46 -7.61 -2.01 -10.03
CA GLN A 46 -7.31 -3.43 -9.99
C GLN A 46 -5.83 -3.67 -10.25
N PHE A 47 -5.14 -4.33 -9.32
CA PHE A 47 -3.79 -4.85 -9.52
C PHE A 47 -3.88 -6.25 -10.13
N VAL A 48 -3.19 -6.47 -11.24
CA VAL A 48 -3.18 -7.74 -11.98
C VAL A 48 -1.75 -8.23 -12.21
N ASN A 49 -1.63 -9.49 -12.64
CA ASN A 49 -0.33 -10.12 -12.90
C ASN A 49 0.59 -10.00 -11.67
N ALA A 50 0.05 -10.28 -10.48
CA ALA A 50 0.73 -10.13 -9.22
C ALA A 50 0.72 -11.45 -8.44
N LYS A 51 1.75 -11.64 -7.62
CA LYS A 51 1.78 -12.68 -6.58
C LYS A 51 1.41 -12.03 -5.26
N VAL A 52 0.17 -12.20 -4.81
CA VAL A 52 -0.36 -11.52 -3.62
C VAL A 52 -0.07 -12.35 -2.38
N LEU A 53 0.46 -11.70 -1.33
CA LEU A 53 0.60 -12.30 0.00
C LEU A 53 -0.73 -12.16 0.77
N ARG A 54 -1.38 -13.28 1.05
CA ARG A 54 -2.62 -13.35 1.84
C ARG A 54 -2.56 -14.56 2.77
N ASP A 55 -2.95 -14.36 4.02
CA ASP A 55 -3.00 -15.43 5.05
C ASP A 55 -1.70 -16.26 5.13
N GLY A 56 -0.55 -15.57 5.04
CA GLY A 56 0.78 -16.18 5.10
C GLY A 56 1.19 -16.96 3.85
N LYS A 57 0.44 -16.88 2.75
CA LYS A 57 0.74 -17.57 1.49
C LYS A 57 0.85 -16.59 0.33
N ILE A 58 1.73 -16.92 -0.61
CA ILE A 58 1.91 -16.16 -1.84
C ILE A 58 1.21 -16.91 -2.98
N THR A 59 0.21 -16.30 -3.59
CA THR A 59 -0.57 -16.90 -4.69
C THR A 59 -0.73 -15.92 -5.84
N TRP A 60 -0.89 -16.43 -7.06
CA TRP A 60 -1.29 -15.59 -8.20
C TRP A 60 -2.73 -15.14 -7.99
N ASP A 61 -2.95 -13.83 -7.89
CA ASP A 61 -4.27 -13.26 -7.60
C ASP A 61 -4.35 -11.80 -8.09
N HIS A 62 -5.54 -11.22 -7.97
CA HIS A 62 -5.82 -9.81 -8.19
C HIS A 62 -6.10 -9.11 -6.86
N LEU A 63 -5.77 -7.82 -6.78
CA LEU A 63 -6.13 -6.98 -5.64
C LEU A 63 -6.98 -5.81 -6.12
N TRP A 64 -8.07 -5.53 -5.42
CA TRP A 64 -8.95 -4.42 -5.73
C TRP A 64 -8.83 -3.35 -4.65
N VAL A 65 -8.72 -2.09 -5.08
CA VAL A 65 -8.59 -0.93 -4.20
C VAL A 65 -9.55 0.16 -4.64
N ARG A 66 -10.18 0.81 -3.66
CA ARG A 66 -10.97 2.03 -3.85
C ARG A 66 -10.79 2.93 -2.64
N ASP A 67 -10.52 4.22 -2.87
CA ASP A 67 -10.39 5.23 -1.82
C ASP A 67 -9.42 4.83 -0.69
N GLY A 68 -8.26 4.29 -1.08
CA GLY A 68 -7.22 3.85 -0.15
C GLY A 68 -7.54 2.57 0.64
N LYS A 69 -8.67 1.90 0.35
CA LYS A 69 -9.07 0.65 0.99
C LYS A 69 -8.98 -0.52 0.03
N ILE A 70 -8.45 -1.63 0.52
CA ILE A 70 -8.56 -2.92 -0.15
C ILE A 70 -10.02 -3.37 -0.02
N ILE A 71 -10.65 -3.70 -1.14
CA ILE A 71 -12.04 -4.15 -1.20
C ILE A 71 -12.11 -5.59 -1.72
N ASP A 72 -13.25 -6.24 -1.49
CA ASP A 72 -13.52 -7.58 -2.02
C ASP A 72 -13.80 -7.52 -3.52
N GLY A 73 -12.98 -8.19 -4.32
CA GLY A 73 -13.17 -8.29 -5.76
C GLY A 73 -14.43 -9.05 -6.18
N ALA A 74 -14.92 -9.97 -5.34
CA ALA A 74 -16.16 -10.68 -5.61
C ALA A 74 -17.37 -9.74 -5.57
N ALA A 75 -17.43 -8.82 -4.59
CA ALA A 75 -18.46 -7.80 -4.51
C ALA A 75 -18.44 -6.87 -5.72
N VAL A 76 -17.26 -6.46 -6.19
CA VAL A 76 -17.12 -5.66 -7.41
C VAL A 76 -17.69 -6.38 -8.63
N PHE A 77 -17.37 -7.67 -8.79
CA PHE A 77 -17.79 -8.45 -9.96
C PHE A 77 -19.28 -8.81 -9.95
N TYR A 78 -19.78 -9.34 -8.82
CA TYR A 78 -21.14 -9.89 -8.75
C TYR A 78 -22.20 -8.83 -8.43
N ASP A 79 -21.88 -7.88 -7.55
CA ASP A 79 -22.86 -6.92 -7.04
C ASP A 79 -22.83 -5.63 -7.87
N GLU A 80 -21.65 -5.04 -8.05
CA GLU A 80 -21.51 -3.78 -8.79
C GLU A 80 -21.50 -3.98 -10.31
N LYS A 81 -21.06 -5.16 -10.78
CA LYS A 81 -20.87 -5.48 -12.20
C LYS A 81 -20.13 -4.35 -12.92
N ARG A 82 -18.98 -3.98 -12.36
CA ARG A 82 -18.21 -2.81 -12.80
C ARG A 82 -16.78 -3.23 -13.14
N GLU A 83 -16.27 -2.71 -14.24
CA GLU A 83 -14.85 -2.84 -14.59
C GLU A 83 -14.00 -1.82 -13.81
N ALA A 84 -12.71 -2.14 -13.62
CA ALA A 84 -11.79 -1.19 -13.01
C ALA A 84 -11.68 0.08 -13.88
N ASP A 85 -11.60 1.25 -13.25
CA ASP A 85 -11.23 2.47 -13.96
C ASP A 85 -9.75 2.39 -14.39
N ILE A 86 -8.92 1.77 -13.55
CA ILE A 86 -7.48 1.62 -13.78
C ILE A 86 -7.06 0.17 -13.47
N GLN A 87 -6.39 -0.47 -14.41
CA GLN A 87 -5.74 -1.76 -14.23
C GLN A 87 -4.22 -1.59 -14.18
N ILE A 88 -3.61 -2.00 -13.08
CA ILE A 88 -2.17 -1.91 -12.83
C ILE A 88 -1.53 -3.28 -13.06
N ASP A 89 -0.71 -3.39 -14.09
CA ASP A 89 0.11 -4.58 -14.35
C ASP A 89 1.33 -4.60 -13.43
N CYS A 90 1.39 -5.61 -12.55
CA CYS A 90 2.47 -5.79 -11.57
C CYS A 90 3.65 -6.61 -12.12
N GLU A 91 3.62 -7.05 -13.38
CA GLU A 91 4.73 -7.74 -14.05
C GLU A 91 5.25 -8.99 -13.30
N GLY A 92 4.38 -9.69 -12.57
CA GLY A 92 4.70 -10.90 -11.81
C GLY A 92 5.39 -10.66 -10.47
N HIS A 93 5.51 -9.41 -10.03
CA HIS A 93 6.07 -9.04 -8.72
C HIS A 93 5.16 -9.47 -7.57
N ILE A 94 5.73 -9.44 -6.37
CA ILE A 94 5.01 -9.72 -5.12
C ILE A 94 4.30 -8.46 -4.67
N LEU A 95 3.01 -8.58 -4.36
CA LEU A 95 2.24 -7.56 -3.67
C LEU A 95 2.01 -8.01 -2.23
N SER A 96 2.58 -7.28 -1.28
CA SER A 96 2.43 -7.54 0.15
C SER A 96 1.92 -6.30 0.87
N PRO A 97 1.36 -6.45 2.09
CA PRO A 97 1.24 -5.32 3.00
C PRO A 97 2.60 -4.62 3.16
N GLY A 98 2.57 -3.31 3.35
CA GLY A 98 3.77 -2.56 3.72
C GLY A 98 4.28 -3.01 5.09
N PHE A 99 5.60 -2.94 5.26
CA PHE A 99 6.24 -3.35 6.50
C PHE A 99 5.95 -2.34 7.63
N ILE A 100 5.89 -2.88 8.85
CA ILE A 100 5.75 -2.12 10.08
C ILE A 100 7.06 -2.26 10.86
N ASP A 101 7.77 -1.16 11.05
CA ASP A 101 9.00 -1.14 11.84
C ASP A 101 8.71 -0.67 13.27
N ILE A 102 8.73 -1.62 14.20
CA ILE A 102 8.42 -1.33 15.61
C ILE A 102 9.61 -0.74 16.38
N GLN A 103 10.81 -0.68 15.77
CA GLN A 103 11.99 -0.19 16.45
C GLN A 103 12.99 0.45 15.48
N ILE A 104 12.77 1.74 15.20
CA ILE A 104 13.72 2.56 14.44
C ILE A 104 14.13 3.81 15.24
N ASN A 105 15.43 3.93 15.50
CA ASN A 105 15.99 5.05 16.27
C ASN A 105 16.15 6.34 15.45
N GLY A 106 16.10 6.22 14.13
CA GLY A 106 16.39 7.28 13.18
C GLY A 106 16.85 6.70 11.84
N GLY A 107 17.06 7.57 10.86
CA GLY A 107 17.50 7.18 9.53
C GLY A 107 17.84 8.37 8.67
N PHE A 108 18.65 8.15 7.63
CA PHE A 108 18.91 9.14 6.58
C PHE A 108 19.46 10.49 7.08
N GLY A 109 20.28 10.46 8.14
CA GLY A 109 20.88 11.64 8.77
C GLY A 109 20.06 12.24 9.91
N VAL A 110 18.91 11.64 10.27
CA VAL A 110 18.07 12.04 11.41
C VAL A 110 18.19 11.00 12.52
N ASP A 111 18.37 11.45 13.76
CA ASP A 111 18.31 10.63 14.98
C ASP A 111 17.16 11.16 15.86
N PHE A 112 16.20 10.30 16.20
CA PHE A 112 15.03 10.66 17.00
C PHE A 112 15.36 10.93 18.47
N SER A 113 16.56 10.57 18.91
CA SER A 113 17.05 10.82 20.28
C SER A 113 17.85 12.11 20.40
N THR A 114 18.07 12.83 19.29
CA THR A 114 18.71 14.15 19.31
C THR A 114 17.73 15.19 19.82
N LEU A 115 18.20 16.04 20.74
CA LEU A 115 17.43 17.14 21.29
C LEU A 115 17.19 18.20 20.19
N PRO A 116 15.95 18.38 19.70
CA PRO A 116 15.69 19.29 18.59
C PRO A 116 15.78 20.73 19.06
N SER A 117 16.19 21.64 18.18
CA SER A 117 16.23 23.08 18.45
C SER A 117 14.83 23.68 18.48
N SER A 118 13.85 23.01 17.86
CA SER A 118 12.43 23.37 17.85
C SER A 118 11.55 22.18 17.52
N ASP A 119 10.25 22.26 17.85
CA ASP A 119 9.30 21.18 17.59
C ASP A 119 9.12 20.96 16.08
N THR A 120 9.13 22.04 15.30
CA THR A 120 9.09 22.01 13.83
C THR A 120 10.29 21.27 13.24
N GLU A 121 11.48 21.39 13.83
CA GLU A 121 12.66 20.64 13.38
C GLU A 121 12.47 19.14 13.60
N TYR A 122 11.96 18.76 14.77
CA TYR A 122 11.69 17.35 15.08
C TYR A 122 10.67 16.74 14.12
N GLN A 123 9.54 17.42 13.88
CA GLN A 123 8.51 16.99 12.95
C GLN A 123 9.07 16.78 11.53
N ARG A 124 9.90 17.72 11.03
CA ARG A 124 10.57 17.58 9.73
C ARG A 124 11.52 16.40 9.69
N GLY A 125 12.21 16.11 10.80
CA GLY A 125 13.04 14.92 10.95
C GLY A 125 12.22 13.64 10.80
N VAL A 126 11.12 13.52 11.54
CA VAL A 126 10.18 12.39 11.45
C VAL A 126 9.64 12.27 10.02
N GLU A 127 9.15 13.34 9.43
CA GLU A 127 8.62 13.35 8.05
C GLU A 127 9.67 12.92 7.01
N THR A 128 10.92 13.36 7.18
CA THR A 128 12.04 12.98 6.31
C THR A 128 12.29 11.48 6.37
N VAL A 129 12.30 10.90 7.58
CA VAL A 129 12.45 9.46 7.76
C VAL A 129 11.24 8.73 7.19
N SER A 130 10.02 9.15 7.50
CA SER A 130 8.77 8.56 6.98
C SER A 130 8.77 8.44 5.46
N LYS A 131 9.11 9.52 4.74
CA LYS A 131 9.12 9.55 3.28
C LYS A 131 10.18 8.62 2.68
N LYS A 132 11.36 8.54 3.30
CA LYS A 132 12.46 7.70 2.81
C LYS A 132 12.30 6.22 3.17
N LEU A 133 11.56 5.91 4.23
CA LEU A 133 11.20 4.54 4.59
C LEU A 133 10.32 3.86 3.53
N LEU A 134 9.49 4.63 2.82
CA LEU A 134 8.65 4.12 1.73
C LEU A 134 9.47 3.42 0.63
N SER A 135 10.68 3.90 0.30
CA SER A 135 11.52 3.25 -0.72
C SER A 135 12.09 1.89 -0.28
N HIS A 136 11.91 1.54 0.99
CA HIS A 136 12.32 0.27 1.59
C HIS A 136 11.11 -0.62 1.94
N GLY A 137 9.90 -0.23 1.51
CA GLY A 137 8.66 -0.96 1.75
C GLY A 137 8.06 -0.77 3.14
N VAL A 138 8.61 0.11 3.98
CA VAL A 138 8.07 0.42 5.31
C VAL A 138 7.02 1.51 5.19
N THR A 139 5.78 1.20 5.57
CA THR A 139 4.62 2.11 5.47
C THR A 139 4.14 2.63 6.83
N SER A 140 4.63 2.03 7.93
CA SER A 140 4.35 2.48 9.29
C SER A 140 5.53 2.16 10.18
N PHE A 141 5.81 3.00 11.17
CA PHE A 141 6.91 2.77 12.08
C PHE A 141 6.69 3.49 13.42
N VAL A 142 7.47 3.09 14.41
CA VAL A 142 7.52 3.72 15.73
C VAL A 142 8.86 4.46 15.89
N PRO A 143 8.86 5.82 15.91
CA PRO A 143 10.06 6.57 16.27
C PRO A 143 10.52 6.18 17.67
N THR A 144 11.72 5.62 17.77
CA THR A 144 12.25 5.08 19.02
C THR A 144 13.30 6.03 19.59
N VAL A 145 13.04 6.54 20.79
CA VAL A 145 14.04 7.29 21.56
C VAL A 145 14.78 6.32 22.47
N ILE A 146 16.10 6.27 22.36
CA ILE A 146 16.92 5.40 23.21
C ILE A 146 17.06 5.98 24.62
N THR A 147 17.90 5.37 25.45
CA THR A 147 18.21 5.95 26.77
C THR A 147 18.82 7.35 26.60
N SER A 148 18.11 8.35 27.12
CA SER A 148 18.42 9.77 26.95
C SER A 148 18.12 10.55 28.24
N PRO A 149 18.65 11.77 28.39
CA PRO A 149 18.28 12.64 29.50
C PRO A 149 16.76 12.93 29.54
N PRO A 150 16.16 13.17 30.73
CA PRO A 150 14.73 13.43 30.89
C PRO A 150 14.17 14.53 29.97
N GLU A 151 14.98 15.53 29.64
CA GLU A 151 14.60 16.67 28.81
C GLU A 151 14.27 16.24 27.37
N VAL A 152 14.94 15.20 26.85
CA VAL A 152 14.68 14.64 25.51
C VAL A 152 13.29 14.01 25.48
N TYR A 153 12.96 13.17 26.47
CA TYR A 153 11.64 12.54 26.55
C TYR A 153 10.52 13.57 26.68
N ALA A 154 10.68 14.57 27.56
CA ALA A 154 9.68 15.60 27.75
C ALA A 154 9.37 16.37 26.46
N ARG A 155 10.40 16.62 25.63
CA ARG A 155 10.24 17.33 24.35
C ARG A 155 9.60 16.47 23.27
N VAL A 156 10.00 15.22 23.15
CA VAL A 156 9.50 14.31 22.11
C VAL A 156 8.07 13.84 22.41
N SER A 157 7.75 13.53 23.66
CA SER A 157 6.43 12.97 24.04
C SER A 157 5.28 13.96 23.90
N TYR A 158 5.51 15.26 24.10
CA TYR A 158 4.48 16.30 23.91
C TYR A 158 3.99 16.36 22.46
N GLU A 159 4.89 16.11 21.51
CA GLU A 159 4.63 16.26 20.09
C GLU A 159 3.88 15.06 19.47
N VAL A 160 4.16 13.84 19.95
CA VAL A 160 3.44 12.64 19.48
C VAL A 160 1.95 12.72 19.86
N GLN A 161 1.60 13.41 20.96
CA GLN A 161 0.21 13.59 21.38
C GLN A 161 -0.56 14.64 20.56
N SER A 162 0.10 15.62 19.95
CA SER A 162 -0.56 16.65 19.13
C SER A 162 -0.88 16.21 17.70
N GLN A 163 -0.49 14.98 17.31
CA GLN A 163 -0.70 14.42 15.97
C GLN A 163 -1.71 13.26 15.93
N LEU A 164 -2.33 12.93 17.07
CA LEU A 164 -3.46 11.99 17.21
C LEU A 164 -4.75 12.76 17.49
#